data_AF-A0A6L2GIG1-F1
#
_entry.id   AF-A0A6L2GIG1-F1
#
_cell.length_a   1.000
_cell.length_b   1.000
_cell.length_c   1.000
_cell.angle_alpha   90.00
_cell.angle_beta   90.00
_cell.angle_gamma   90.00
#
_symmetry.space_group_name_H-M   'P 1'
#
loop_
_entity.id
_entity.type
_entity.pdbx_description
1 polymer ?
#
loop_
_entity_poly.entity_id
_entity_poly.type
_entity_poly.pdbx_seq_one_letter_code
_entity_poly.pdbx_strand_id
1 'polypeptide(L)'
;MFLKTEQFEYNGVSVTLSELSALQRIEHLALLKRRAEQAESSGNLQVSVEDLVRTGAFLVAMSLWHNHPQKTASPSMNEAVMQIEQEVL
;
A
#
# COMPACT_ATOMS: atom_id res chain seq x y z
N MET A 1 9.40 2.49 19.05
CA MET A 1 8.35 3.48 18.71
C MET A 1 7.25 2.71 18.00
N PHE A 2 6.03 2.71 18.54
CA PHE A 2 4.88 2.02 17.94
C PHE A 2 4.21 2.95 16.93
N LEU A 3 3.76 2.39 15.80
CA LEU A 3 2.97 3.14 14.81
C LEU A 3 1.60 3.43 15.42
N LYS A 4 1.02 4.60 15.13
CA LYS A 4 -0.36 4.85 15.55
C LYS A 4 -1.29 3.94 14.78
N THR A 5 -2.35 3.50 15.43
CA THR A 5 -3.36 2.64 14.83
C THR A 5 -4.75 3.19 15.11
N GLU A 6 -5.67 2.95 14.18
CA GLU A 6 -7.06 3.36 14.29
C GLU A 6 -7.96 2.25 13.77
N GLN A 7 -9.11 2.05 14.42
CA GLN A 7 -10.09 1.06 14.00
C GLN A 7 -11.03 1.69 12.99
N PHE A 8 -11.17 1.04 11.83
CA PHE A 8 -12.09 1.41 10.77
C PHE A 8 -13.21 0.37 10.71
N GLU A 9 -14.46 0.81 10.85
CA GLU A 9 -15.64 -0.06 10.77
C GLU A 9 -16.49 0.31 9.57
N TYR A 10 -16.83 -0.67 8.75
CA TYR A 10 -17.70 -0.50 7.60
C TYR A 10 -18.55 -1.75 7.40
N ASN A 11 -19.87 -1.56 7.26
CA ASN A 11 -20.84 -2.66 7.10
C ASN A 11 -20.72 -3.77 8.17
N GLY A 12 -20.43 -3.40 9.43
CA GLY A 12 -20.26 -4.34 10.55
C GLY A 12 -18.96 -5.15 10.51
N VAL A 13 -18.04 -4.83 9.60
CA VAL A 13 -16.69 -5.38 9.54
C VAL A 13 -15.72 -4.33 10.10
N SER A 14 -14.90 -4.71 11.07
CA SER A 14 -13.85 -3.85 11.60
C SER A 14 -12.47 -4.30 11.14
N VAL A 15 -11.63 -3.31 10.82
CA VAL A 15 -10.21 -3.52 10.52
C VAL A 15 -9.36 -2.46 11.22
N THR A 16 -8.16 -2.83 11.67
CA THR A 16 -7.24 -1.89 12.30
C THR A 16 -6.23 -1.37 11.28
N LEU A 17 -6.36 -0.09 10.92
CA LEU A 17 -5.40 0.63 10.10
C LEU A 17 -4.22 1.08 10.95
N SER A 18 -3.02 1.09 10.35
CA SER A 18 -1.81 1.59 10.99
C SER A 18 -1.21 2.73 10.17
N GLU A 19 -0.59 3.72 10.82
CA GLU A 19 0.31 4.63 10.14
C GLU A 19 1.42 3.85 9.41
N LEU A 20 1.88 4.37 8.27
CA LEU A 20 3.05 3.82 7.63
C LEU A 20 4.29 4.04 8.50
N SER A 21 5.19 3.08 8.53
CA SER A 21 6.55 3.29 9.05
C SER A 21 7.34 4.25 8.15
N ALA A 22 8.47 4.77 8.65
CA ALA A 22 9.37 5.57 7.82
C ALA A 22 9.84 4.80 6.58
N LEU A 23 10.11 3.49 6.72
CA LEU A 23 10.52 2.64 5.60
C LEU A 23 9.40 2.49 4.56
N GLN A 24 8.17 2.20 4.99
CA GLN A 24 7.01 2.11 4.09
C GLN A 24 6.73 3.45 3.38
N ARG A 25 6.93 4.59 4.05
CA ARG A 25 6.81 5.90 3.39
C ARG A 25 7.87 6.08 2.31
N ILE A 26 9.11 5.68 2.56
CA ILE A 26 10.19 5.72 1.55
C ILE A 26 9.85 4.82 0.35
N GLU A 27 9.36 3.60 0.61
CA GLU A 27 8.96 2.67 -0.46
C GLU A 27 7.78 3.19 -1.27
N HIS A 28 6.77 3.77 -0.61
CA HIS A 28 5.64 4.40 -1.30
C HIS A 28 6.10 5.52 -2.24
N LEU A 29 6.98 6.41 -1.75
CA LEU A 29 7.55 7.49 -2.56
C LEU A 29 8.41 6.96 -3.71
N ALA A 30 9.18 5.90 -3.49
CA ALA A 30 9.97 5.25 -4.54
C ALA A 30 9.08 4.62 -5.63
N LEU A 31 7.96 4.01 -5.25
CA LEU A 31 6.97 3.50 -6.20
C LEU A 31 6.35 4.63 -7.05
N LEU A 32 5.93 5.73 -6.41
CA LEU A 32 5.38 6.89 -7.10
C LEU A 32 6.38 7.48 -8.10
N LYS A 33 7.64 7.62 -7.69
CA LYS A 33 8.71 8.09 -8.56
C LYS A 33 8.91 7.17 -9.76
N ARG A 34 8.99 5.85 -9.55
CA ARG A 34 9.15 4.88 -10.63
C ARG A 34 8.01 4.95 -11.64
N ARG A 35 6.76 5.09 -11.17
CA ARG A 35 5.59 5.22 -12.06
C ARG A 35 5.63 6.51 -12.88
N ALA A 36 6.03 7.63 -12.27
CA ALA A 36 6.22 8.88 -13.00
C ALA A 36 7.29 8.75 -14.10
N GLU A 37 8.44 8.15 -13.79
CA GLU A 37 9.51 7.90 -14.79
C GLU A 37 9.04 6.96 -15.92
N GLN A 38 8.19 5.97 -15.62
CA GLN A 38 7.57 5.09 -16.62
C GLN A 38 6.57 5.82 -17.51
N ALA A 39 5.75 6.71 -16.95
CA ALA A 39 4.83 7.54 -17.70
C ALA A 39 5.57 8.51 -18.64
N GLU A 40 6.66 9.13 -18.16
CA GLU A 40 7.52 10.00 -18.96
C GLU A 40 8.20 9.24 -20.12
N SER A 41 8.77 8.06 -19.83
CA SER A 41 9.48 7.26 -20.85
C SER A 41 8.55 6.65 -21.91
N SER A 42 7.29 6.36 -21.56
CA SER A 42 6.27 5.89 -22.50
C SER A 42 5.67 7.02 -23.36
N GLY A 43 6.05 8.28 -23.11
CA GLY A 43 5.48 9.45 -23.78
C GLY A 43 4.02 9.73 -23.38
N ASN A 44 3.50 9.00 -22.40
CA ASN A 44 2.13 9.14 -21.92
C ASN A 44 2.12 9.78 -20.53
N LEU A 45 2.18 11.11 -20.50
CA LEU A 45 2.14 11.89 -19.25
C LEU A 45 0.76 11.85 -18.56
N GLN A 46 -0.26 11.22 -19.14
CA GLN A 46 -1.55 11.07 -18.49
C GLN A 46 -1.49 9.96 -17.44
N VAL A 47 -1.68 10.34 -16.18
CA VAL A 47 -1.93 9.37 -15.11
C VAL A 47 -3.29 8.72 -15.37
N SER A 48 -3.30 7.40 -15.59
CA SER A 48 -4.54 6.66 -15.75
C SER A 48 -5.32 6.61 -14.44
N VAL A 49 -6.65 6.53 -14.52
CA VAL A 49 -7.49 6.22 -13.34
C VAL A 49 -7.05 4.89 -12.71
N GLU A 50 -6.63 3.94 -13.53
CA GLU A 50 -6.09 2.66 -13.06
C GLU A 50 -4.82 2.84 -12.21
N ASP A 51 -3.92 3.76 -12.59
CA ASP A 51 -2.72 4.04 -11.82
C ASP A 51 -3.04 4.63 -10.46
N LEU A 52 -4.00 5.58 -10.41
CA LEU A 52 -4.47 6.17 -9.17
C LEU A 52 -5.08 5.12 -8.25
N VAL A 53 -5.93 4.23 -8.79
CA VAL A 53 -6.56 3.15 -8.03
C VAL A 53 -5.51 2.19 -7.47
N ARG A 54 -4.56 1.72 -8.29
CA ARG A 54 -3.49 0.83 -7.83
C ARG A 54 -2.60 1.48 -6.77
N THR A 55 -2.20 2.74 -6.98
CA THR A 55 -1.40 3.48 -5.99
C THR A 55 -2.16 3.65 -4.66
N GLY A 56 -3.45 3.97 -4.72
CA GLY A 56 -4.30 4.05 -3.52
C GLY A 56 -4.43 2.71 -2.81
N ALA A 57 -4.70 1.62 -3.54
CA ALA A 57 -4.79 0.27 -3.00
C ALA A 57 -3.48 -0.16 -2.32
N PHE A 58 -2.34 0.12 -2.94
CA PHE A 58 -1.02 -0.17 -2.36
C PHE A 58 -0.79 0.57 -1.03
N LEU A 59 -1.22 1.83 -0.93
CA LEU A 59 -1.14 2.60 0.32
C LEU A 59 -1.98 1.97 1.44
N VAL A 60 -3.21 1.54 1.11
CA VAL A 60 -4.10 0.84 2.05
C VAL A 60 -3.48 -0.49 2.48
N ALA A 61 -2.94 -1.26 1.55
CA ALA A 61 -2.27 -2.53 1.83
C ALA A 61 -1.07 -2.37 2.80
N MET A 62 -0.25 -1.33 2.62
CA MET A 62 0.83 -1.01 3.56
C MET A 62 0.34 -0.67 4.96
N SER A 63 -0.81 -0.01 5.08
CA SER A 63 -1.44 0.31 6.38
C SER A 63 -1.95 -0.94 7.11
N LEU A 64 -2.50 -1.88 6.35
CA LEU A 64 -3.07 -3.14 6.86
C LEU A 64 -2.00 -4.17 7.25
N TRP A 65 -0.84 -4.15 6.59
CA TRP A 65 0.25 -5.10 6.78
C TRP A 65 0.61 -5.36 8.25
N HIS A 66 0.61 -4.32 9.10
CA HIS A 66 1.07 -4.47 10.49
C HIS A 66 0.25 -5.43 11.32
N ASN A 67 -1.02 -5.61 10.97
CA ASN A 67 -1.98 -6.50 11.62
C ASN A 67 -2.35 -7.70 10.74
N HIS A 68 -1.72 -7.84 9.57
CA HIS A 68 -2.07 -8.89 8.62
C HIS A 68 -1.58 -10.26 9.10
N PRO A 69 -2.41 -11.33 9.03
CA PRO A 69 -2.02 -12.67 9.48
C PRO A 69 -0.77 -13.21 8.78
N GLN A 70 -0.52 -12.79 7.55
CA GLN A 70 0.67 -13.21 6.79
C GLN A 70 1.97 -12.55 7.28
N LYS A 71 1.93 -11.55 8.17
CA LYS A 71 3.16 -10.92 8.70
C LYS A 71 4.08 -11.88 9.43
N THR A 72 3.50 -12.90 10.07
CA THR A 72 4.25 -13.96 10.73
C THR A 72 4.71 -15.07 9.79
N ALA A 73 4.15 -15.13 8.57
CA ALA A 73 4.38 -16.22 7.61
C ALA A 73 5.25 -15.78 6.40
N SER A 74 5.21 -14.50 6.04
CA SER A 74 5.93 -13.97 4.88
C SER A 74 7.34 -13.50 5.26
N PRO A 75 8.36 -13.88 4.48
CA PRO A 75 9.76 -13.52 4.77
C PRO A 75 10.05 -12.04 4.51
N SER A 76 9.24 -11.37 3.69
CA SER A 76 9.39 -9.94 3.38
C SER A 76 8.07 -9.17 3.46
N MET A 77 8.17 -7.91 3.91
CA MET A 77 7.05 -6.97 3.94
C MET A 77 6.51 -6.67 2.54
N ASN A 78 7.40 -6.51 1.55
CA ASN A 78 7.00 -6.13 0.21
C ASN A 78 6.17 -7.21 -0.49
N GLU A 79 6.54 -8.49 -0.36
CA GLU A 79 5.75 -9.58 -0.94
C GLU A 79 4.36 -9.65 -0.34
N ALA A 80 4.24 -9.47 0.97
CA ALA A 80 2.95 -9.51 1.62
C ALA A 80 2.09 -8.28 1.33
N VAL A 81 2.68 -7.08 1.27
CA VAL A 81 1.96 -5.87 0.84
C VAL A 81 1.42 -6.04 -0.57
N MET A 82 2.18 -6.65 -1.49
CA MET A 82 1.70 -6.95 -2.84
C MET A 82 0.54 -7.95 -2.85
N GLN A 83 0.53 -8.93 -1.96
CA GLN A 83 -0.60 -9.87 -1.83
C GLN A 83 -1.84 -9.15 -1.31
N ILE A 84 -1.69 -8.34 -0.26
CA ILE A 84 -2.79 -7.55 0.31
C ILE A 84 -3.32 -6.53 -0.73
N GLU A 85 -2.46 -5.94 -1.56
CA GLU A 85 -2.89 -5.06 -2.65
C GLU A 85 -3.87 -5.77 -3.60
N GLN A 86 -3.62 -7.04 -3.93
CA GLN A 86 -4.55 -7.84 -4.76
C GLN A 86 -5.87 -8.17 -4.05
N GLU A 87 -5.87 -8.22 -2.73
CA GLU A 87 -7.10 -8.40 -1.94
C GLU A 87 -7.94 -7.11 -1.86
N VAL A 88 -7.30 -5.95 -2.04
CA VAL A 88 -7.93 -4.63 -1.96
C VAL A 88 -8.44 -4.11 -3.31
N LEU A 89 -7.88 -4.59 -4.43
CA LEU A 89 -8.29 -4.25 -5.81
C LEU A 89 -9.53 -5.01 -6.26
#